data_AF-A0A0F9JAG5-F1
#
_entry.id   AF-A0A0F9JAG5-F1
#
_cell.length_a   1.000
_cell.length_b   1.000
_cell.length_c   1.000
_cell.angle_alpha   90.00
_cell.angle_beta   90.00
_cell.angle_gamma   90.00
#
_symmetry.space_group_name_H-M   'P 1'
#
loop_
_entity.id
_entity.type
_entity.pdbx_description
1 polymer ?
#
loop_
_entity_poly.entity_id
_entity_poly.type
_entity_poly.pdbx_seq_one_letter_code
_entity_poly.pdbx_strand_id
1 'polypeptide(L)'
;YRGHVVPSLRGAYVFADYNGRVFAGRERTGMGADAGTWQRRQLLPVDARAVRTHAVAATRDGELWLLRAQPKADDGGMWWSIDRLTSAEEAAGLHIDEMLDRVVRGTATTKSALRVGAATEEVPPRVHVAVVTTGGDVHTRSMEDAWVGSLDIAVSKAFAAMAFSSDENALTTRSLQHLAHSPDAQLQGIGHSNPEFGVVTFPGGLPVYVGGVLWGGIGVSGDAVNVDEALARMGLAKEFRAPKAIRINTVTGGKVPYTAGDPPV
;
A
#
# COMPACT_ATOMS: atom_id res chain seq x y z
N TYR A 1 -7.28 7.57 22.59
CA TYR A 1 -6.16 7.41 21.65
C TYR A 1 -5.02 6.65 22.31
N ARG A 2 -4.95 5.32 22.12
CA ARG A 2 -3.77 4.54 22.55
C ARG A 2 -2.63 4.77 21.55
N GLY A 3 -1.40 4.93 22.04
CA GLY A 3 -0.21 5.09 21.20
C GLY A 3 0.25 3.76 20.63
N HIS A 4 0.82 3.82 19.43
CA HIS A 4 1.48 2.67 18.82
C HIS A 4 2.97 2.99 18.67
N VAL A 5 3.78 2.11 19.23
CA VAL A 5 5.25 2.12 19.14
C VAL A 5 5.68 1.89 17.69
N VAL A 6 6.72 2.61 17.21
CA VAL A 6 7.40 2.32 15.93
C VAL A 6 8.67 1.50 16.24
N PRO A 7 8.66 0.15 16.15
CA PRO A 7 9.80 -0.66 16.60
C PRO A 7 11.09 -0.37 15.83
N SER A 8 10.98 0.09 14.58
CA SER A 8 12.13 0.42 13.74
C SER A 8 12.94 1.64 14.23
N LEU A 9 12.36 2.49 15.07
CA LEU A 9 13.03 3.68 15.63
C LEU A 9 13.73 3.40 16.97
N ARG A 10 13.55 2.23 17.59
CA ARG A 10 14.16 1.91 18.89
C ARG A 10 15.68 1.92 18.81
N GLY A 11 16.33 2.89 19.46
CA GLY A 11 17.79 3.07 19.43
C GLY A 11 18.32 3.75 18.17
N ALA A 12 17.46 4.39 17.38
CA ALA A 12 17.86 5.33 16.34
C ALA A 12 17.86 6.76 16.88
N TYR A 13 18.71 7.61 16.32
CA TYR A 13 18.65 9.05 16.53
C TYR A 13 17.72 9.67 15.50
N VAL A 14 16.90 10.64 15.90
CA VAL A 14 15.96 11.32 15.00
C VAL A 14 16.33 12.78 14.90
N PHE A 15 16.34 13.31 13.68
CA PHE A 15 16.73 14.69 13.37
C PHE A 15 15.75 15.28 12.37
N ALA A 16 15.59 16.60 12.38
CA ALA A 16 14.91 17.33 11.32
C ALA A 16 15.85 18.35 10.68
N ASP A 17 15.75 18.55 9.37
CA ASP A 17 16.45 19.64 8.68
C ASP A 17 15.59 20.92 8.64
N TYR A 18 16.20 22.01 8.19
CA TYR A 18 15.57 23.33 8.05
C TYR A 18 14.44 23.37 7.00
N ASN A 19 14.30 22.32 6.19
CA ASN A 19 13.21 22.17 5.21
C ASN A 19 12.07 21.29 5.76
N GLY A 20 12.11 20.90 7.03
CA GLY A 20 11.08 20.08 7.67
C GLY A 20 11.16 18.60 7.32
N ARG A 21 12.25 18.14 6.67
CA ARG A 21 12.47 16.71 6.44
C ARG A 21 12.93 16.08 7.74
N VAL A 22 12.37 14.93 8.07
CA VAL A 22 12.75 14.16 9.27
C VAL A 22 13.58 12.97 8.85
N PHE A 23 14.63 12.65 9.61
CA PHE A 23 15.58 11.57 9.35
C PHE A 23 15.78 10.72 10.60
N ALA A 24 15.95 9.42 10.44
CA ALA A 24 16.51 8.52 11.43
C ALA A 24 17.95 8.15 11.05
N GLY A 25 18.86 8.18 12.01
CA GLY A 25 20.23 7.73 11.88
C GLY A 25 20.55 6.63 12.87
N ARG A 26 21.30 5.61 12.41
CA ARG A 26 21.97 4.66 13.29
C ARG A 26 23.45 4.63 12.93
N GLU A 27 24.28 4.63 13.96
CA GLU A 27 25.68 4.32 13.81
C GLU A 27 25.85 2.83 13.50
N ARG A 28 26.67 2.52 12.50
CA ARG A 28 27.03 1.14 12.17
C ARG A 28 28.04 0.64 13.19
N THR A 29 27.59 -0.25 14.07
CA THR A 29 28.43 -0.91 15.07
C THR A 29 28.99 -2.23 14.52
N GLY A 30 30.31 -2.42 14.60
CA GLY A 30 31.01 -3.60 14.07
C GLY A 30 32.51 -3.37 13.84
N MET A 31 33.22 -4.38 13.32
CA MET A 31 34.60 -4.25 12.84
C MET A 31 34.61 -4.27 11.30
N GLY A 32 35.22 -3.26 10.67
CA GLY A 32 35.29 -3.09 9.21
C GLY A 32 35.41 -1.63 8.80
N ALA A 33 35.59 -1.35 7.51
CA ALA A 33 35.79 0.00 6.97
C ALA A 33 34.59 0.95 7.22
N ASP A 34 33.40 0.40 7.44
CA ASP A 34 32.17 1.15 7.67
C ASP A 34 31.83 1.33 9.16
N ALA A 35 32.67 0.84 10.08
CA ALA A 35 32.45 1.00 11.52
C ALA A 35 32.53 2.49 11.92
N GLY A 36 31.54 2.98 12.67
CA GLY A 36 31.43 4.40 13.02
C GLY A 36 30.82 5.29 11.93
N THR A 37 30.48 4.72 10.77
CA THR A 37 29.68 5.44 9.75
C THR A 37 28.20 5.42 10.09
N TRP A 38 27.47 6.44 9.63
CA TRP A 38 26.04 6.60 9.93
C TRP A 38 25.19 6.15 8.75
N GLN A 39 24.31 5.18 9.00
CA GLN A 39 23.23 4.87 8.07
C GLN A 39 22.07 5.85 8.34
N ARG A 40 21.83 6.74 7.39
CA ARG A 40 20.70 7.68 7.42
C ARG A 40 19.51 7.15 6.61
N ARG A 41 18.30 7.42 7.11
CA ARG A 41 17.03 7.12 6.43
C ARG A 41 16.10 8.31 6.60
N GLN A 42 15.58 8.86 5.52
CA GLN A 42 14.55 9.89 5.59
C GLN A 42 13.21 9.25 6.01
N LEU A 43 12.57 9.85 7.00
CA LEU A 43 11.32 9.41 7.62
C LEU A 43 10.10 10.13 7.04
N LEU A 44 10.23 11.44 6.80
CA LEU A 44 9.16 12.24 6.21
C LEU A 44 9.69 12.98 4.96
N PRO A 45 9.03 12.83 3.80
CA PRO A 45 9.26 13.70 2.65
C PRO A 45 8.81 15.12 2.96
N VAL A 46 9.25 16.09 2.14
CA VAL A 46 8.71 17.45 2.21
C VAL A 46 7.27 17.39 1.72
N ASP A 47 6.32 17.70 2.59
CA ASP A 47 4.93 17.90 2.18
C ASP A 47 4.86 19.23 1.39
N ALA A 48 4.32 19.19 0.18
CA ALA A 48 4.11 20.39 -0.64
C ALA A 48 2.95 21.26 -0.10
N ARG A 49 2.13 20.71 0.80
CA ARG A 49 1.17 21.46 1.60
C ARG A 49 1.95 22.16 2.71
N ALA A 50 1.76 23.46 2.91
CA ALA A 50 2.59 24.39 3.68
C ALA A 50 2.80 24.12 5.21
N VAL A 51 2.69 22.86 5.64
CA VAL A 51 2.97 22.36 6.98
C VAL A 51 4.48 22.22 7.17
N ARG A 52 5.04 22.94 8.14
CA ARG A 52 6.47 22.91 8.46
C ARG A 52 6.72 22.19 9.78
N THR A 53 7.53 21.12 9.74
CA THR A 53 8.04 20.46 10.95
C THR A 53 9.16 21.31 11.56
N HIS A 54 8.99 21.73 12.82
CA HIS A 54 9.94 22.59 13.53
C HIS A 54 10.75 21.84 14.58
N ALA A 55 10.15 20.83 15.20
CA ALA A 55 10.85 19.98 16.15
C ALA A 55 10.34 18.55 16.05
N VAL A 56 11.23 17.63 16.42
CA VAL A 56 10.95 16.20 16.49
C VAL A 56 11.39 15.70 17.85
N ALA A 57 10.57 14.87 18.47
CA ALA A 57 10.90 14.20 19.73
C ALA A 57 10.58 12.72 19.59
N ALA A 58 11.53 11.87 19.97
CA ALA A 58 11.35 10.42 19.99
C ALA A 58 11.36 9.94 21.44
N THR A 59 10.40 9.09 21.82
CA THR A 59 10.43 8.42 23.12
C THR A 59 11.43 7.26 23.08
N ARG A 60 11.88 6.80 24.26
CA ARG A 60 12.74 5.59 24.37
C ARG A 60 12.12 4.36 23.74
N ASP A 61 10.79 4.32 23.70
CA ASP A 61 10.04 3.22 23.11
C ASP A 61 9.84 3.36 21.60
N GLY A 62 10.28 4.46 20.98
CA GLY A 62 10.21 4.67 19.53
C GLY A 62 8.92 5.33 19.05
N GLU A 63 8.21 6.05 19.91
CA GLU A 63 7.13 6.94 19.45
C GLU A 63 7.73 8.25 18.94
N LEU A 64 7.31 8.69 17.75
CA LEU A 64 7.75 9.94 17.17
C LEU A 64 6.67 11.02 17.29
N TRP A 65 7.06 12.16 17.81
CA TRP A 65 6.22 13.34 17.99
C TRP A 65 6.80 14.50 17.17
N LEU A 66 5.93 15.20 16.45
CA LEU A 66 6.26 16.31 15.57
C LEU A 66 5.62 17.59 16.11
N LEU A 67 6.40 18.64 16.29
CA LEU A 67 5.87 19.99 16.43
C LEU A 67 5.76 20.59 15.03
N ARG A 68 4.55 20.83 14.55
CA ARG A 68 4.29 21.36 13.21
C ARG A 68 3.63 22.74 13.30
N ALA A 69 4.01 23.62 12.37
CA ALA A 69 3.30 24.85 12.10
C ALA A 69 2.48 24.66 10.83
N GLN A 70 1.19 24.98 10.89
CA GLN A 70 0.26 24.83 9.80
C GLN A 70 -0.39 26.19 9.51
N PRO A 71 -0.60 26.57 8.24
CA PRO A 71 -1.37 27.77 7.93
C PRO A 71 -2.80 27.59 8.43
N LYS A 72 -3.34 28.61 9.09
CA LYS A 72 -4.78 28.71 9.29
C LYS A 72 -5.45 29.03 7.94
N ALA A 73 -6.65 28.51 7.72
CA ALA A 73 -7.35 28.62 6.46
C ALA A 73 -7.79 30.06 6.11
N ASP A 74 -7.78 30.94 7.11
CA ASP A 74 -8.66 32.10 7.16
C ASP A 74 -7.98 33.42 7.56
N ASP A 75 -6.73 33.42 8.06
CA ASP A 75 -6.08 34.66 8.55
C ASP A 75 -4.59 34.83 8.21
N GLY A 76 -4.00 33.94 7.40
CA GLY A 76 -2.56 33.98 7.08
C GLY A 76 -1.65 33.75 8.29
N GLY A 77 -2.22 33.45 9.46
CA GLY A 77 -1.51 33.04 10.66
C GLY A 77 -1.09 31.58 10.61
N MET A 78 -0.19 31.20 11.50
CA MET A 78 0.18 29.81 11.72
C MET A 78 -0.49 29.32 13.01
N TRP A 79 -0.97 28.08 13.00
CA TRP A 79 -1.29 27.37 14.23
C TRP A 79 -0.31 26.22 14.44
N TRP A 80 -0.04 25.95 15.70
CA TRP A 80 0.95 24.95 16.10
C TRP A 80 0.24 23.68 16.55
N SER A 81 0.67 22.54 16.02
CA SER A 81 0.20 21.23 16.40
C SER A 81 1.35 20.39 16.95
N ILE A 82 1.05 19.59 17.96
CA ILE A 82 1.90 18.48 18.38
C ILE A 82 1.23 17.21 17.87
N ASP A 83 1.80 16.64 16.82
CA ASP A 83 1.27 15.47 16.15
C ASP A 83 2.09 14.25 16.51
N ARG A 84 1.41 13.14 16.77
CA ARG A 84 2.07 11.85 16.97
C ARG A 84 2.13 11.15 15.62
N LEU A 85 3.33 10.94 15.09
CA LEU A 85 3.49 10.12 13.89
C LEU A 85 3.22 8.66 14.28
N THR A 86 2.18 8.08 13.69
CA THR A 86 1.89 6.66 13.87
C THR A 86 2.71 5.86 12.85
N SER A 87 3.13 4.64 13.21
CA SER A 87 3.87 3.71 12.33
C SER A 87 3.19 3.43 10.98
N ALA A 88 1.91 3.78 10.82
CA ALA A 88 1.13 3.55 9.60
C ALA A 88 1.50 4.53 8.45
N GLU A 89 1.76 5.81 8.73
CA GLU A 89 2.12 6.79 7.69
C GLU A 89 3.58 6.64 7.25
N GLU A 90 4.46 6.29 8.20
CA GLU A 90 5.91 6.16 7.99
C GLU A 90 6.29 4.83 7.30
N ALA A 91 5.65 3.70 7.66
CA ALA A 91 5.98 2.41 7.07
C ALA A 91 5.34 2.18 5.70
N ALA A 92 4.50 3.09 5.21
CA ALA A 92 3.81 2.89 3.96
C ALA A 92 4.27 3.80 2.83
N GLY A 93 4.48 5.11 3.08
CA GLY A 93 5.06 6.01 2.08
C GLY A 93 6.44 5.58 1.57
N LEU A 94 7.23 4.88 2.41
CA LEU A 94 8.56 4.34 2.08
C LEU A 94 8.55 3.04 1.26
N HIS A 95 7.40 2.37 1.15
CA HIS A 95 7.32 1.08 0.45
C HIS A 95 6.43 1.11 -0.78
N ILE A 96 5.74 2.20 -1.08
CA ILE A 96 4.92 2.31 -2.30
C ILE A 96 5.79 2.03 -3.52
N ASP A 97 6.89 2.76 -3.69
CA ASP A 97 7.77 2.56 -4.84
C ASP A 97 8.29 1.13 -4.94
N GLU A 98 8.69 0.54 -3.81
CA GLU A 98 9.16 -0.84 -3.77
C GLU A 98 8.03 -1.87 -4.03
N MET A 99 6.79 -1.61 -3.61
CA MET A 99 5.62 -2.42 -3.96
C MET A 99 5.35 -2.38 -5.47
N LEU A 100 5.34 -1.16 -6.05
CA LEU A 100 5.16 -0.96 -7.49
C LEU A 100 6.31 -1.64 -8.26
N ASP A 101 7.55 -1.47 -7.81
CA ASP A 101 8.75 -2.07 -8.39
C ASP A 101 8.75 -3.59 -8.32
N ARG A 102 8.30 -4.18 -7.21
CA ARG A 102 8.17 -5.64 -7.08
C ARG A 102 7.18 -6.21 -8.06
N VAL A 103 6.08 -5.51 -8.34
CA VAL A 103 5.14 -5.92 -9.39
C VAL A 103 5.84 -5.91 -10.75
N VAL A 104 6.51 -4.81 -11.10
CA VAL A 104 7.22 -4.69 -12.38
C VAL A 104 8.30 -5.77 -12.52
N ARG A 105 9.14 -5.98 -11.49
CA ARG A 105 10.15 -7.07 -11.50
C ARG A 105 9.51 -8.45 -11.58
N GLY A 106 8.36 -8.66 -10.94
CA GLY A 106 7.61 -9.91 -10.97
C GLY A 106 7.18 -10.33 -12.38
N THR A 107 6.88 -9.35 -13.24
CA THR A 107 6.50 -9.62 -14.64
C THR A 107 7.57 -10.37 -15.40
N ALA A 108 8.86 -10.10 -15.15
CA ALA A 108 9.98 -10.79 -15.82
C ALA A 108 10.02 -12.30 -15.56
N THR A 109 9.38 -12.76 -14.48
CA THR A 109 9.29 -14.18 -14.10
C THR A 109 7.89 -14.77 -14.26
N THR A 110 6.95 -13.97 -14.77
CA THR A 110 5.55 -14.36 -14.93
C THR A 110 5.23 -14.53 -16.40
N LYS A 111 4.58 -15.63 -16.76
CA LYS A 111 4.09 -15.83 -18.12
C LYS A 111 2.75 -15.14 -18.28
N SER A 112 2.61 -14.35 -19.34
CA SER A 112 1.32 -13.79 -19.73
C SER A 112 0.35 -14.91 -20.11
N ALA A 113 -0.93 -14.74 -19.79
CA ALA A 113 -1.99 -15.63 -20.25
C ALA A 113 -2.70 -15.09 -21.50
N LEU A 114 -2.51 -13.80 -21.83
CA LEU A 114 -3.24 -13.10 -22.89
C LEU A 114 -2.33 -12.43 -23.93
N ARG A 115 -1.01 -12.49 -23.77
CA ARG A 115 -0.03 -11.98 -24.72
C ARG A 115 0.88 -13.11 -25.21
N VAL A 116 1.22 -13.01 -26.49
CA VAL A 116 2.23 -13.82 -27.15
C VAL A 116 3.15 -12.91 -27.96
N GLY A 117 4.38 -13.34 -28.17
CA GLY A 117 5.34 -12.64 -29.03
C GLY A 117 5.06 -12.85 -30.52
N ALA A 118 5.88 -12.22 -31.36
CA ALA A 118 5.71 -12.27 -32.82
C ALA A 118 5.83 -13.70 -33.38
N ALA A 119 6.59 -14.57 -32.70
CA ALA A 119 6.74 -15.98 -33.05
C ALA A 119 5.81 -16.90 -32.24
N THR A 120 4.72 -16.36 -31.66
CA THR A 120 3.74 -17.06 -30.81
C THR A 120 4.32 -17.66 -29.52
N GLU A 121 5.50 -17.20 -29.11
CA GLU A 121 6.14 -17.57 -27.87
C GLU A 121 5.46 -16.91 -26.66
N GLU A 122 5.56 -17.56 -25.50
CA GLU A 122 5.11 -16.97 -24.24
C GLU A 122 5.99 -15.76 -23.88
N VAL A 123 5.34 -14.65 -23.55
CA VAL A 123 6.02 -13.41 -23.17
C VAL A 123 5.59 -12.92 -21.78
N PRO A 124 6.37 -12.05 -21.13
CA PRO A 124 5.94 -11.39 -19.91
C PRO A 124 4.66 -10.55 -20.10
N PRO A 125 3.81 -10.42 -19.06
CA PRO A 125 2.70 -9.49 -19.07
C PRO A 125 3.21 -8.04 -19.07
N ARG A 126 2.47 -7.11 -19.69
CA ARG A 126 2.65 -5.65 -19.54
C ARG A 126 1.46 -5.10 -18.76
N VAL A 127 1.73 -4.55 -17.58
CA VAL A 127 0.68 -4.15 -16.64
C VAL A 127 0.84 -2.71 -16.19
N HIS A 128 -0.27 -2.14 -15.72
CA HIS A 128 -0.29 -1.03 -14.79
C HIS A 128 -0.41 -1.58 -13.37
N VAL A 129 0.27 -0.94 -12.43
CA VAL A 129 0.11 -1.17 -11.00
C VAL A 129 -0.21 0.15 -10.32
N ALA A 130 -1.15 0.10 -9.37
CA ALA A 130 -1.55 1.24 -8.56
C ALA A 130 -1.54 0.89 -7.07
N VAL A 131 -1.26 1.88 -6.24
CA VAL A 131 -1.50 1.86 -4.79
C VAL A 131 -2.39 3.04 -4.45
N VAL A 132 -3.47 2.78 -3.71
CA VAL A 132 -4.41 3.78 -3.21
C VAL A 132 -4.39 3.73 -1.68
N THR A 133 -4.13 4.87 -1.03
CA THR A 133 -4.06 4.96 0.43
C THR A 133 -5.43 5.26 1.03
N THR A 134 -5.63 4.97 2.32
CA THR A 134 -6.84 5.39 3.06
C THR A 134 -6.97 6.92 3.16
N GLY A 135 -5.88 7.66 2.95
CA GLY A 135 -5.87 9.12 2.83
C GLY A 135 -6.32 9.64 1.45
N GLY A 136 -6.52 8.75 0.48
CA GLY A 136 -6.96 9.10 -0.89
C GLY A 136 -5.81 9.35 -1.88
N ASP A 137 -4.55 9.14 -1.48
CA ASP A 137 -3.41 9.30 -2.39
C ASP A 137 -3.34 8.13 -3.38
N VAL A 138 -3.02 8.44 -4.63
CA VAL A 138 -2.91 7.47 -5.72
C VAL A 138 -1.50 7.49 -6.29
N HIS A 139 -0.87 6.32 -6.33
CA HIS A 139 0.48 6.13 -6.86
C HIS A 139 0.45 5.04 -7.92
N THR A 140 1.11 5.26 -9.06
CA THR A 140 1.03 4.33 -10.19
C THR A 140 2.40 4.07 -10.80
N ARG A 141 2.52 2.92 -11.46
CA ARG A 141 3.62 2.60 -12.35
C ARG A 141 3.08 1.86 -13.56
N SER A 142 3.54 2.27 -14.73
CA SER A 142 3.06 1.79 -16.02
C SER A 142 4.20 1.18 -16.80
N MET A 143 4.02 -0.04 -17.29
CA MET A 143 4.94 -0.64 -18.25
C MET A 143 4.65 -0.11 -19.65
N GLU A 144 5.70 -0.01 -20.45
CA GLU A 144 5.56 0.20 -21.89
C GLU A 144 4.70 -0.91 -22.51
N ASP A 145 3.78 -0.52 -23.39
CA ASP A 145 2.82 -1.39 -24.09
C ASP A 145 1.79 -2.10 -23.17
N ALA A 146 1.61 -1.62 -21.94
CA ALA A 146 0.44 -1.97 -21.14
C ALA A 146 -0.85 -1.39 -21.78
N TRP A 147 -1.98 -2.09 -21.67
CA TRP A 147 -3.23 -1.62 -22.26
C TRP A 147 -3.65 -0.29 -21.65
N VAL A 148 -3.88 0.73 -22.48
CA VAL A 148 -4.15 2.11 -22.01
C VAL A 148 -5.31 2.19 -21.01
N GLY A 149 -6.39 1.43 -21.25
CA GLY A 149 -7.55 1.40 -20.35
C GLY A 149 -7.33 0.66 -19.02
N SER A 150 -6.22 -0.07 -18.87
CA SER A 150 -5.92 -0.82 -17.66
C SER A 150 -5.35 0.02 -16.53
N LEU A 151 -4.92 1.27 -16.78
CA LEU A 151 -4.46 2.16 -15.71
C LEU A 151 -5.59 2.46 -14.71
N ASP A 152 -6.74 2.91 -15.23
CA ASP A 152 -7.91 3.21 -14.39
C ASP A 152 -8.40 1.94 -13.67
N ILE A 153 -8.41 0.80 -14.37
CA ILE A 153 -8.77 -0.49 -13.77
C ILE A 153 -7.82 -0.86 -12.62
N ALA A 154 -6.50 -0.62 -12.75
CA ALA A 154 -5.54 -0.88 -11.69
C ALA A 154 -5.83 0.00 -10.46
N VAL A 155 -6.14 1.28 -10.66
CA VAL A 155 -6.56 2.20 -9.58
C VAL A 155 -7.87 1.75 -8.95
N SER A 156 -8.89 1.40 -9.74
CA SER A 156 -10.19 0.91 -9.24
C SER A 156 -10.04 -0.39 -8.44
N LYS A 157 -9.16 -1.31 -8.86
CA LYS A 157 -8.87 -2.54 -8.12
C LYS A 157 -8.20 -2.26 -6.77
N ALA A 158 -7.23 -1.34 -6.76
CA ALA A 158 -6.56 -0.89 -5.54
C ALA A 158 -7.56 -0.24 -4.58
N PHE A 159 -8.37 0.70 -5.09
CA PHE A 159 -9.42 1.37 -4.34
C PHE A 159 -10.44 0.37 -3.80
N ALA A 160 -10.98 -0.53 -4.62
CA ALA A 160 -11.98 -1.50 -4.17
C ALA A 160 -11.45 -2.43 -3.05
N ALA A 161 -10.21 -2.90 -3.15
CA ALA A 161 -9.63 -3.71 -2.10
C ALA A 161 -9.46 -2.94 -0.77
N MET A 162 -9.10 -1.65 -0.83
CA MET A 162 -9.01 -0.76 0.31
C MET A 162 -10.39 -0.43 0.89
N ALA A 163 -11.29 0.09 0.07
CA ALA A 163 -12.57 0.68 0.48
C ALA A 163 -13.54 -0.33 1.11
N PHE A 164 -13.41 -1.62 0.77
CA PHE A 164 -14.23 -2.69 1.32
C PHE A 164 -13.50 -3.57 2.34
N SER A 165 -12.37 -3.10 2.87
CA SER A 165 -11.65 -3.73 3.97
C SER A 165 -11.71 -2.87 5.24
N SER A 166 -11.41 -3.48 6.39
CA SER A 166 -11.24 -2.83 7.69
C SER A 166 -10.18 -3.54 8.52
N ASP A 167 -9.91 -3.06 9.74
CA ASP A 167 -8.99 -3.73 10.68
C ASP A 167 -9.53 -5.10 11.17
N GLU A 168 -10.82 -5.38 10.94
CA GLU A 168 -11.50 -6.59 11.39
C GLU A 168 -11.82 -7.55 10.23
N ASN A 169 -11.92 -7.05 9.00
CA ASN A 169 -12.27 -7.84 7.83
C ASN A 169 -11.49 -7.38 6.60
N ALA A 170 -10.71 -8.28 6.00
CA ALA A 170 -9.95 -8.03 4.79
C ALA A 170 -10.62 -8.69 3.58
N LEU A 171 -11.00 -7.88 2.60
CA LEU A 171 -11.58 -8.33 1.34
C LEU A 171 -10.63 -8.00 0.19
N THR A 172 -10.69 -8.79 -0.87
CA THR A 172 -10.00 -8.51 -2.13
C THR A 172 -11.03 -8.29 -3.23
N THR A 173 -10.56 -7.82 -4.38
CA THR A 173 -11.37 -7.80 -5.61
C THR A 173 -11.89 -9.17 -6.04
N ARG A 174 -11.23 -10.28 -5.65
CA ARG A 174 -11.76 -11.64 -5.83
C ARG A 174 -12.93 -11.92 -4.88
N SER A 175 -12.83 -11.48 -3.64
CA SER A 175 -13.93 -11.58 -2.69
C SER A 175 -15.14 -10.80 -3.20
N LEU A 176 -14.91 -9.59 -3.70
CA LEU A 176 -15.94 -8.77 -4.33
C LEU A 176 -16.52 -9.43 -5.59
N GLN A 177 -15.69 -10.07 -6.41
CA GLN A 177 -16.17 -10.84 -7.56
C GLN A 177 -17.18 -11.90 -7.14
N HIS A 178 -16.85 -12.68 -6.10
CA HIS A 178 -17.74 -13.70 -5.58
C HIS A 178 -19.04 -13.09 -5.02
N LEU A 179 -18.93 -12.01 -4.24
CA LEU A 179 -20.08 -11.36 -3.62
C LEU A 179 -20.99 -10.63 -4.61
N ALA A 180 -20.46 -10.21 -5.77
CA ALA A 180 -21.18 -9.45 -6.78
C ALA A 180 -21.80 -10.32 -7.89
N HIS A 181 -21.22 -11.49 -8.20
CA HIS A 181 -21.59 -12.25 -9.40
C HIS A 181 -21.91 -13.74 -9.18
N SER A 182 -21.78 -14.26 -7.97
CA SER A 182 -22.24 -15.63 -7.70
C SER A 182 -23.77 -15.74 -7.86
N PRO A 183 -24.32 -16.96 -8.08
CA PRO A 183 -25.77 -17.15 -8.14
C PRO A 183 -26.52 -16.57 -6.92
N ASP A 184 -25.91 -16.68 -5.73
CA ASP A 184 -26.44 -16.14 -4.47
C ASP A 184 -25.79 -14.79 -4.07
N ALA A 185 -25.29 -14.04 -5.05
CA ALA A 185 -24.58 -12.78 -4.83
C ALA A 185 -25.40 -11.80 -3.99
N GLN A 186 -24.79 -11.34 -2.91
CA GLN A 186 -25.38 -10.38 -1.96
C GLN A 186 -25.15 -8.92 -2.38
N LEU A 187 -24.17 -8.66 -3.25
CA LEU A 187 -23.72 -7.33 -3.64
C LEU A 187 -23.85 -7.12 -5.16
N GLN A 188 -24.93 -7.62 -5.77
CA GLN A 188 -25.19 -7.42 -7.19
C GLN A 188 -25.25 -5.93 -7.52
N GLY A 189 -24.58 -5.52 -8.60
CA GLY A 189 -24.55 -4.12 -9.03
C GLY A 189 -23.60 -3.19 -8.25
N ILE A 190 -22.83 -3.71 -7.27
CA ILE A 190 -21.85 -2.90 -6.54
C ILE A 190 -20.80 -2.23 -7.45
N GLY A 191 -20.53 -2.82 -8.63
CA GLY A 191 -19.64 -2.22 -9.62
C GLY A 191 -20.12 -0.87 -10.18
N HIS A 192 -21.39 -0.51 -9.99
CA HIS A 192 -21.95 0.79 -10.38
C HIS A 192 -21.89 1.84 -9.26
N SER A 193 -21.40 1.49 -8.07
CA SER A 193 -21.22 2.44 -6.96
C SER A 193 -19.85 3.13 -7.04
N ASN A 194 -19.67 4.18 -6.22
CA ASN A 194 -18.41 4.90 -6.04
C ASN A 194 -17.75 5.32 -7.37
N PRO A 195 -18.42 6.14 -8.20
CA PRO A 195 -18.01 6.39 -9.59
C PRO A 195 -16.69 7.14 -9.76
N GLU A 196 -16.15 7.77 -8.70
CA GLU A 196 -14.89 8.53 -8.77
C GLU A 196 -13.69 7.63 -9.06
N PHE A 197 -13.50 6.57 -8.27
CA PHE A 197 -12.47 5.56 -8.52
C PHE A 197 -13.03 4.29 -9.16
N GLY A 198 -14.34 4.06 -9.07
CA GLY A 198 -15.01 2.84 -9.52
C GLY A 198 -14.75 1.63 -8.60
N VAL A 199 -15.68 0.66 -8.63
CA VAL A 199 -15.53 -0.61 -7.92
C VAL A 199 -15.33 -1.73 -8.94
N VAL A 200 -14.08 -2.13 -9.14
CA VAL A 200 -13.77 -3.30 -9.97
C VAL A 200 -13.97 -4.58 -9.17
N THR A 201 -14.86 -5.44 -9.67
CA THR A 201 -15.30 -6.68 -9.06
C THR A 201 -14.68 -7.91 -9.75
N PHE A 202 -13.46 -7.79 -10.28
CA PHE A 202 -12.67 -8.93 -10.78
C PHE A 202 -11.22 -8.88 -10.25
N PRO A 203 -10.56 -10.05 -10.08
CA PRO A 203 -9.31 -10.16 -9.34
C PRO A 203 -8.15 -9.30 -9.85
N GLY A 204 -7.28 -8.90 -8.92
CA GLY A 204 -6.08 -8.10 -9.18
C GLY A 204 -5.83 -6.99 -8.15
N GLY A 205 -6.79 -6.74 -7.27
CA GLY A 205 -6.68 -5.81 -6.13
C GLY A 205 -6.62 -6.53 -4.77
N LEU A 206 -5.67 -6.14 -3.91
CA LEU A 206 -5.43 -6.66 -2.56
C LEU A 206 -5.29 -5.52 -1.54
N PRO A 207 -5.80 -5.66 -0.31
CA PRO A 207 -5.65 -4.64 0.72
C PRO A 207 -4.24 -4.67 1.30
N VAL A 208 -3.74 -3.49 1.66
CA VAL A 208 -2.41 -3.25 2.24
C VAL A 208 -2.58 -2.91 3.71
N TYR A 209 -1.93 -3.69 4.57
CA TYR A 209 -1.96 -3.51 6.02
C TYR A 209 -0.58 -3.12 6.52
N VAL A 210 -0.52 -2.25 7.53
CA VAL A 210 0.73 -1.87 8.20
C VAL A 210 0.54 -2.05 9.69
N GLY A 211 1.31 -2.96 10.29
CA GLY A 211 1.16 -3.27 11.72
C GLY A 211 -0.23 -3.81 12.09
N GLY A 212 -0.95 -4.42 11.13
CA GLY A 212 -2.30 -4.94 11.33
C GLY A 212 -3.42 -3.92 11.10
N VAL A 213 -3.09 -2.67 10.80
CA VAL A 213 -4.07 -1.61 10.47
C VAL A 213 -4.18 -1.46 8.96
N LEU A 214 -5.39 -1.32 8.44
CA LEU A 214 -5.63 -1.05 7.03
C LEU A 214 -5.00 0.30 6.65
N TRP A 215 -4.12 0.27 5.66
CA TRP A 215 -3.43 1.47 5.19
C TRP A 215 -3.79 1.83 3.75
N GLY A 216 -4.12 0.85 2.92
CA GLY A 216 -4.43 1.11 1.51
C GLY A 216 -4.83 -0.14 0.76
N GLY A 217 -4.70 -0.09 -0.56
CA GLY A 217 -4.90 -1.20 -1.48
C GLY A 217 -3.90 -1.11 -2.63
N ILE A 218 -3.44 -2.26 -3.11
CA ILE A 218 -2.66 -2.39 -4.34
C ILE A 218 -3.53 -3.03 -5.41
N GLY A 219 -3.41 -2.59 -6.65
CA GLY A 219 -4.15 -3.10 -7.79
C GLY A 219 -3.25 -3.27 -9.00
N VAL A 220 -3.41 -4.37 -9.71
CA VAL A 220 -2.70 -4.68 -10.97
C VAL A 220 -3.71 -4.95 -12.07
N SER A 221 -3.45 -4.39 -13.25
CA SER A 221 -4.23 -4.70 -14.45
C SER A 221 -3.38 -4.65 -15.72
N GLY A 222 -3.57 -5.64 -16.57
CA GLY A 222 -2.99 -5.69 -17.91
C GLY A 222 -2.86 -7.10 -18.49
N ASP A 223 -3.33 -8.11 -17.77
CA ASP A 223 -3.36 -9.51 -18.22
C ASP A 223 -4.63 -10.23 -17.71
N ALA A 224 -4.67 -11.56 -17.77
CA ALA A 224 -5.75 -12.33 -17.17
C ALA A 224 -5.79 -12.13 -15.65
N VAL A 225 -7.00 -12.20 -15.07
CA VAL A 225 -7.25 -11.84 -13.66
C VAL A 225 -6.39 -12.61 -12.64
N ASN A 226 -6.02 -13.86 -12.93
CA ASN A 226 -5.16 -14.65 -12.05
C ASN A 226 -3.69 -14.22 -12.15
N VAL A 227 -3.24 -13.76 -13.32
CA VAL A 227 -1.90 -13.18 -13.51
C VAL A 227 -1.83 -11.83 -12.78
N ASP A 228 -2.83 -10.97 -12.96
CA ASP A 228 -2.96 -9.70 -12.25
C ASP A 228 -2.92 -9.90 -10.72
N GLU A 229 -3.70 -10.84 -10.18
CA GLU A 229 -3.72 -11.12 -8.73
C GLU A 229 -2.38 -11.69 -8.23
N ALA A 230 -1.74 -12.59 -9.00
CA ALA A 230 -0.44 -13.13 -8.64
C ALA A 230 0.63 -12.03 -8.57
N LEU A 231 0.64 -11.11 -9.55
CA LEU A 231 1.52 -9.94 -9.55
C LEU A 231 1.25 -9.01 -8.37
N ALA A 232 -0.02 -8.70 -8.08
CA ALA A 232 -0.39 -7.90 -6.91
C ALA A 232 0.13 -8.53 -5.60
N ARG A 233 0.08 -9.86 -5.46
CA ARG A 233 0.66 -10.58 -4.30
C ARG A 233 2.18 -10.49 -4.24
N MET A 234 2.87 -10.47 -5.37
CA MET A 234 4.33 -10.28 -5.44
C MET A 234 4.72 -8.86 -5.00
N GLY A 235 3.90 -7.86 -5.33
CA GLY A 235 4.03 -6.49 -4.85
C GLY A 235 4.01 -6.40 -3.31
N LEU A 236 3.19 -7.22 -2.65
CA LEU A 236 3.03 -7.21 -1.19
C LEU A 236 4.01 -8.13 -0.47
N ALA A 237 4.97 -7.51 0.21
CA ALA A 237 5.78 -8.14 1.26
C ALA A 237 4.89 -8.78 2.33
N LYS A 238 5.42 -9.77 3.07
CA LYS A 238 4.66 -10.53 4.06
C LYS A 238 4.06 -9.62 5.15
N GLU A 239 4.82 -8.62 5.57
CA GLU A 239 4.47 -7.61 6.56
C GLU A 239 3.34 -6.66 6.11
N PHE A 240 3.10 -6.55 4.80
CA PHE A 240 2.05 -5.68 4.24
C PHE A 240 0.73 -6.40 3.94
N ARG A 241 0.69 -7.71 4.17
CA ARG A 241 -0.49 -8.53 3.89
C ARG A 241 -1.45 -8.50 5.06
N ALA A 242 -2.74 -8.58 4.76
CA ALA A 242 -3.77 -8.77 5.78
C ALA A 242 -3.44 -9.95 6.71
N PRO A 243 -3.57 -9.79 8.04
CA PRO A 243 -3.51 -10.90 8.99
C PRO A 243 -4.47 -12.02 8.58
N LYS A 244 -4.04 -13.28 8.69
CA LYS A 244 -4.86 -14.42 8.24
C LYS A 244 -6.23 -14.47 8.93
N ALA A 245 -6.28 -14.15 10.22
CA ALA A 245 -7.48 -14.22 11.05
C ALA A 245 -8.64 -13.33 10.54
N ILE A 246 -8.33 -12.22 9.86
CA ILE A 246 -9.34 -11.26 9.38
C ILE A 246 -9.65 -11.43 7.90
N ARG A 247 -9.01 -12.35 7.19
CA ARG A 247 -9.29 -12.57 5.76
C ARG A 247 -10.68 -13.17 5.61
N ILE A 248 -11.44 -12.68 4.63
CA ILE A 248 -12.84 -13.07 4.47
C ILE A 248 -13.05 -14.58 4.33
N ASN A 249 -12.10 -15.32 3.75
CA ASN A 249 -12.18 -16.78 3.68
C ASN A 249 -12.06 -17.44 5.06
N THR A 250 -11.28 -16.85 5.97
CA THR A 250 -11.21 -17.32 7.36
C THR A 250 -12.49 -16.96 8.12
N VAL A 251 -12.97 -15.72 7.97
CA VAL A 251 -14.19 -15.22 8.63
C VAL A 251 -15.43 -16.01 8.20
N THR A 252 -15.52 -16.38 6.92
CA THR A 252 -16.69 -17.06 6.36
C THR A 252 -16.56 -18.59 6.34
N GLY A 253 -15.47 -19.16 6.87
CA GLY A 253 -15.21 -20.60 6.81
C GLY A 253 -15.11 -21.14 5.39
N GLY A 254 -14.47 -20.39 4.49
CA GLY A 254 -14.18 -20.78 3.10
C GLY A 254 -15.27 -20.44 2.08
N LYS A 255 -16.44 -19.94 2.52
CA LYS A 255 -17.56 -19.64 1.61
C LYS A 255 -17.23 -18.52 0.62
N VAL A 256 -16.49 -17.50 1.07
CA VAL A 256 -16.03 -16.40 0.22
C VAL A 256 -14.51 -16.51 0.03
N PRO A 257 -14.01 -16.63 -1.21
CA PRO A 257 -12.58 -16.71 -1.45
C PRO A 257 -11.89 -15.38 -1.12
N TYR A 258 -10.71 -15.44 -0.51
CA TYR A 258 -9.87 -14.26 -0.33
C TYR A 258 -9.00 -14.05 -1.58
N THR A 259 -8.48 -15.11 -2.18
CA THR A 259 -7.59 -15.07 -3.34
C THR A 259 -7.58 -16.43 -4.08
N ALA A 260 -6.93 -16.53 -5.25
CA ALA A 260 -6.86 -17.79 -6.00
C ALA A 260 -6.19 -18.89 -5.19
N GLY A 261 -6.77 -20.09 -5.24
CA GLY A 261 -6.23 -21.30 -4.60
C GLY A 261 -6.48 -21.41 -3.10
N ASP A 262 -7.26 -20.51 -2.49
CA ASP A 262 -7.72 -20.73 -1.12
C ASP A 262 -8.63 -21.98 -1.09
N PRO A 263 -8.35 -22.98 -0.26
CA PRO A 263 -9.15 -24.21 -0.21
C PRO A 263 -10.57 -23.89 0.27
N PRO A 264 -11.61 -24.59 -0.23
CA PRO A 264 -12.82 -24.76 0.56
C PRO A 264 -12.40 -25.48 1.84
N VAL A 265 -12.71 -24.88 3.00
CA VAL A 265 -12.36 -25.45 4.31
C VAL A 265 -13.02 -26.81 4.48
#